data_AF-A0A1X2GSK1-F1
#
_entry.id   AF-A0A1X2GSK1-F1
#
_cell.length_a   1.000
_cell.length_b   1.000
_cell.length_c   1.000
_cell.angle_alpha   90.00
_cell.angle_beta   90.00
_cell.angle_gamma   90.00
#
_symmetry.space_group_name_H-M   'P 1'
#
loop_
_entity.id
_entity.type
_entity.pdbx_description
1 polymer ?
#
loop_
_entity_poly.entity_id
_entity_poly.type
_entity_poly.pdbx_seq_one_letter_code
_entity_poly.pdbx_strand_id
1 'polypeptide(L)'
;MASRSNPSSSTSDSESHTRVYEQTELVAEHLGFLPIDFLDDFYNVTNIALYKSLSLLRDYLDEHTNNKQKASLEKAFPRLEKHMEKAIDKQFSLFTQYFLDHIIHLPENKAITLEHYKGLDLTISDSHLELLDQELELARNQVLSQKAFQHKLLQEKDRLEQLLNEIQLHKDALQLDDIEKESDIQLNPDTLQQAMENTEKVEETVRSLESQLPLRLRDHKDDRYAYLSEVVQRQYLKNKKS
;
A
#
# COMPACT_ATOMS: atom_id res chain seq x y z
N MET A 1 18.75 -34.74 -62.99
CA MET A 1 20.05 -35.01 -62.32
C MET A 1 20.62 -33.65 -61.94
N ALA A 2 20.93 -33.26 -60.70
CA ALA A 2 20.88 -33.83 -59.36
C ALA A 2 20.68 -32.62 -58.41
N SER A 3 19.71 -32.66 -57.49
CA SER A 3 19.90 -32.89 -56.05
C SER A 3 20.60 -31.78 -55.24
N ARG A 4 19.76 -31.05 -54.48
CA ARG A 4 19.88 -30.61 -53.06
C ARG A 4 21.23 -30.07 -52.54
N SER A 5 21.19 -28.87 -51.96
CA SER A 5 21.21 -28.68 -50.49
C SER A 5 21.10 -27.20 -50.09
N ASN A 6 20.04 -26.85 -49.35
CA ASN A 6 20.13 -25.78 -48.34
C ASN A 6 21.11 -26.24 -47.26
N PRO A 7 21.76 -25.29 -46.57
CA PRO A 7 21.48 -25.18 -45.15
C PRO A 7 21.24 -23.75 -44.70
N SER A 8 20.20 -23.63 -43.89
CA SER A 8 19.98 -22.61 -42.87
C SER A 8 21.15 -22.54 -41.88
N SER A 9 21.63 -21.32 -41.62
CA SER A 9 22.30 -20.92 -40.37
C SER A 9 22.07 -19.40 -40.29
N SER A 10 21.13 -18.84 -39.53
CA SER A 10 21.01 -18.83 -38.07
C SER A 10 22.34 -18.55 -37.36
N THR A 11 22.94 -17.40 -37.66
CA THR A 11 23.79 -16.69 -36.70
C THR A 11 22.98 -15.54 -36.16
N SER A 12 22.51 -15.75 -34.93
CA SER A 12 21.99 -14.76 -34.03
C SER A 12 23.08 -13.73 -33.73
N ASP A 13 23.08 -12.63 -34.47
CA ASP A 13 23.77 -11.42 -34.05
C ASP A 13 22.93 -10.78 -32.95
N SER A 14 23.09 -11.31 -31.72
CA SER A 14 22.70 -10.60 -30.51
C SER A 14 23.69 -9.47 -30.29
N GLU A 15 23.58 -8.42 -31.10
CA GLU A 15 24.17 -7.12 -30.80
C GLU A 15 23.43 -6.60 -29.55
N SER A 16 24.00 -6.88 -28.39
CA SER A 16 23.66 -6.17 -27.16
C SER A 16 24.00 -4.71 -27.40
N HIS A 17 23.01 -3.92 -27.84
CA HIS A 17 23.14 -2.47 -27.92
C HIS A 17 23.15 -1.92 -26.51
N THR A 18 24.31 -2.01 -25.86
CA THR A 18 24.63 -1.28 -24.64
C THR A 18 24.49 0.20 -24.99
N ARG A 19 23.61 0.92 -24.27
CA ARG A 19 23.54 2.39 -24.37
C ARG A 19 24.97 2.94 -24.25
N VAL A 20 25.38 3.79 -25.20
CA VAL A 20 26.71 4.39 -25.16
C VAL A 20 26.71 5.43 -24.05
N TYR A 21 27.25 5.08 -22.89
CA TYR A 21 27.47 6.01 -21.79
C TYR A 21 28.72 6.85 -22.07
N GLU A 22 28.65 8.15 -21.79
CA GLU A 22 29.87 8.90 -21.50
C GLU A 22 30.46 8.36 -20.18
N GLN A 23 31.79 8.25 -20.08
CA GLN A 23 32.45 7.66 -18.92
C GLN A 23 32.01 8.31 -17.60
N THR A 24 31.82 9.63 -17.63
CA THR A 24 31.33 10.43 -16.49
C THR A 24 29.93 10.05 -16.04
N GLU A 25 29.01 9.72 -16.95
CA GLU A 25 27.65 9.27 -16.63
C GLU A 25 27.68 7.91 -15.95
N LEU A 26 28.47 6.97 -16.46
CA LEU A 26 28.61 5.63 -15.88
C LEU A 26 29.23 5.67 -14.48
N VAL A 27 30.28 6.49 -14.29
CA VAL A 27 30.86 6.70 -12.97
C VAL A 27 29.85 7.32 -12.02
N ALA A 28 29.15 8.37 -12.44
CA ALA A 28 28.21 9.08 -11.60
C ALA A 28 27.06 8.16 -11.16
N GLU A 29 26.58 7.33 -12.08
CA GLU A 29 25.57 6.32 -11.79
C GLU A 29 26.10 5.24 -10.82
N HIS A 30 27.34 4.80 -10.99
CA HIS A 30 27.95 3.81 -10.10
C HIS A 30 28.18 4.34 -8.68
N LEU A 31 28.72 5.55 -8.57
CA LEU A 31 29.07 6.17 -7.28
C LEU A 31 27.86 6.79 -6.60
N GLY A 32 26.81 7.13 -7.35
CA GLY A 32 25.64 7.87 -6.86
C GLY A 32 25.89 9.36 -6.65
N PHE A 33 27.05 9.87 -7.07
CA PHE A 33 27.44 11.28 -7.01
C PHE A 33 28.44 11.59 -8.12
N LEU A 34 28.56 12.87 -8.50
CA LEU A 34 29.58 13.29 -9.46
C LEU A 34 30.96 13.35 -8.77
N PRO A 35 32.01 12.74 -9.35
CA PRO A 35 33.37 12.83 -8.84
C PRO A 35 33.86 14.25 -8.55
N ILE A 36 33.41 15.23 -9.34
CA ILE A 36 33.78 16.63 -9.20
C ILE A 36 33.21 17.19 -7.89
N ASP A 37 31.96 16.87 -7.54
CA ASP A 37 31.33 17.32 -6.29
C ASP A 37 32.12 16.82 -5.06
N PHE A 38 32.59 15.57 -5.10
CA PHE A 38 33.45 15.02 -4.05
C PHE A 38 34.78 15.78 -3.92
N LEU A 39 35.41 16.15 -5.04
CA LEU A 39 36.66 16.90 -5.03
C LEU A 39 36.46 18.33 -4.51
N ASP A 40 35.33 18.95 -4.83
CA ASP A 40 34.95 20.27 -4.33
C ASP A 40 34.75 20.24 -2.81
N ASP A 41 34.03 19.24 -2.30
CA ASP A 41 33.87 19.03 -0.86
C ASP A 41 35.22 18.78 -0.16
N PHE A 42 36.08 17.97 -0.77
CA PHE A 42 37.41 17.69 -0.25
C PHE A 42 38.31 18.93 -0.22
N TYR A 43 38.24 19.78 -1.24
CA TYR A 43 38.91 21.07 -1.28
C TYR A 43 38.38 22.00 -0.17
N ASN A 44 37.06 22.08 0.00
CA ASN A 44 36.42 22.88 1.04
C ASN A 44 36.88 22.47 2.45
N VAL A 45 36.87 21.17 2.75
CA VAL A 45 37.33 20.64 4.05
C VAL A 45 38.80 20.98 4.27
N THR A 46 39.64 20.85 3.25
CA THR A 46 41.07 21.15 3.37
C THR A 46 41.33 22.63 3.60
N ASN A 47 40.57 23.51 2.94
CA ASN A 47 40.67 24.94 3.13
C ASN A 47 40.23 25.36 4.55
N ILE A 48 39.14 24.79 5.05
CA ILE A 48 38.68 24.98 6.43
C ILE A 48 39.75 24.51 7.42
N ALA A 49 40.33 23.34 7.20
CA ALA A 49 41.39 22.80 8.04
C ALA A 49 42.65 23.69 8.03
N LEU A 50 43.03 24.22 6.86
CA LEU A 50 44.15 25.15 6.71
C LEU A 50 43.93 26.39 7.57
N TYR A 51 42.83 27.12 7.36
CA TYR A 51 42.59 28.36 8.11
C TYR A 51 42.47 28.12 9.60
N LYS A 52 41.82 27.02 10.02
CA LYS A 52 41.73 26.65 11.43
C LYS A 52 43.11 26.37 12.03
N SER A 53 43.98 25.64 11.31
CA SER A 53 45.34 25.36 11.76
C SER A 53 46.21 26.62 11.85
N LEU A 54 46.08 27.54 10.89
CA LEU A 54 46.81 28.81 10.88
C LEU A 54 46.34 29.73 12.00
N SER A 55 45.03 29.78 12.29
CA SER A 55 44.49 30.52 13.43
C SER A 55 45.03 29.98 14.76
N LEU A 56 44.98 28.66 14.97
CA LEU A 56 45.50 28.04 16.19
C LEU A 56 47.01 28.27 16.35
N LEU A 57 47.77 28.19 15.25
CA LEU A 57 49.19 28.48 15.25
C LEU A 57 49.46 29.95 15.59
N ARG A 58 48.63 30.86 15.09
CA ARG A 58 48.72 32.29 15.38
C ARG A 58 48.47 32.56 16.86
N ASP A 59 47.38 32.03 17.40
CA ASP A 59 47.00 32.20 18.81
C ASP A 59 48.12 31.68 19.73
N TYR A 60 48.66 30.49 19.43
CA TYR A 60 49.78 29.90 20.15
C TYR A 60 51.03 30.79 20.12
N LEU A 61 51.38 31.33 18.95
CA LEU A 61 52.55 32.19 18.82
C LEU A 61 52.33 33.56 19.48
N ASP A 62 51.10 34.08 19.49
CA ASP A 62 50.75 35.34 20.16
C ASP A 62 50.82 35.22 21.70
N GLU A 63 50.54 34.05 22.26
CA GLU A 63 50.71 33.77 23.71
C GLU A 63 52.18 33.68 24.13
N HIS A 64 53.05 33.17 23.25
CA HIS A 64 54.44 32.85 23.58
C HIS A 64 55.49 33.86 23.06
N THR A 65 55.08 34.98 22.45
CA THR A 65 56.01 35.97 21.88
C THR A 65 56.00 37.34 22.58
N ASN A 66 57.15 38.02 22.55
CA ASN A 66 57.31 39.37 23.09
C ASN A 66 56.76 40.44 22.14
N ASN A 67 56.44 41.64 22.63
CA ASN A 67 55.82 42.73 21.83
C ASN A 67 56.57 43.09 20.53
N LYS A 68 57.90 42.98 20.49
CA LYS A 68 58.68 43.20 19.25
C LYS A 68 58.48 42.09 18.21
N GLN A 69 58.29 40.86 18.66
CA GLN A 69 58.03 39.70 17.80
C GLN A 69 56.59 39.69 17.29
N LYS A 70 55.62 40.12 18.10
CA LYS A 70 54.21 40.28 17.69
C LYS A 70 54.06 41.18 16.45
N ALA A 71 54.73 42.33 16.44
CA ALA A 71 54.72 43.24 15.28
C ALA A 71 55.35 42.63 14.00
N SER A 72 56.28 41.69 14.15
CA SER A 72 56.82 40.91 13.02
C SER A 72 55.86 39.80 12.60
N LEU A 73 55.18 39.19 13.57
CA LEU A 73 54.21 38.11 13.38
C LEU A 73 53.00 38.58 12.57
N GLU A 74 52.45 39.75 12.90
CA GLU A 74 51.34 40.38 12.18
C GLU A 74 51.65 40.64 10.70
N LYS A 75 52.93 40.84 10.36
CA LYS A 75 53.37 41.04 8.96
C LYS A 75 53.69 39.74 8.24
N ALA A 76 54.11 38.71 8.98
CA ALA A 76 54.55 37.43 8.43
C ALA A 76 53.37 36.47 8.20
N PHE A 77 52.39 36.43 9.11
CA PHE A 77 51.26 35.51 9.02
C PHE A 77 50.42 35.67 7.76
N PRO A 78 50.01 36.88 7.35
CA PRO A 78 49.26 37.05 6.11
C PRO A 78 50.05 36.59 4.86
N ARG A 79 51.40 36.65 4.92
CA ARG A 79 52.25 36.13 3.84
C ARG A 79 52.30 34.61 3.84
N LEU A 80 52.33 34.00 5.02
CA LEU A 80 52.27 32.55 5.20
C LEU A 80 50.91 32.00 4.73
N GLU A 81 49.81 32.60 5.17
CA GLU A 81 48.44 32.27 4.73
C GLU A 81 48.35 32.26 3.20
N LYS A 82 48.70 33.38 2.56
CA LYS A 82 48.68 33.50 1.10
C LYS A 82 49.62 32.52 0.39
N HIS A 83 50.75 32.17 1.01
CA HIS A 83 51.66 31.19 0.45
C HIS A 83 51.07 29.78 0.52
N MET A 84 50.45 29.43 1.65
CA MET A 84 49.80 28.14 1.85
C MET A 84 48.58 27.98 0.97
N GLU A 85 47.71 28.99 0.85
CA GLU A 85 46.57 28.98 -0.08
C GLU A 85 47.04 28.64 -1.50
N LYS A 86 48.02 29.39 -2.03
CA LYS A 86 48.57 29.14 -3.37
C LYS A 86 49.18 27.74 -3.52
N ALA A 87 49.83 27.24 -2.48
CA ALA A 87 50.44 25.91 -2.51
C ALA A 87 49.37 24.81 -2.53
N ILE A 88 48.32 24.96 -1.71
CA ILE A 88 47.18 24.05 -1.67
C ILE A 88 46.43 24.10 -2.99
N ASP A 89 46.05 25.26 -3.51
CA ASP A 89 45.34 25.41 -4.79
C ASP A 89 46.08 24.68 -5.92
N LYS A 90 47.40 24.92 -6.02
CA LYS A 90 48.22 24.28 -7.05
C LYS A 90 48.24 22.75 -6.89
N GLN A 91 48.40 22.27 -5.67
CA GLN A 91 48.47 20.84 -5.40
C GLN A 91 47.10 20.17 -5.61
N PHE A 92 46.02 20.87 -5.28
CA PHE A 92 44.66 20.40 -5.51
C PHE A 92 44.33 20.34 -6.99
N SER A 93 44.71 21.33 -7.80
CA SER A 93 44.51 21.24 -9.26
C SER A 93 45.22 20.00 -9.85
N LEU A 94 46.45 19.71 -9.42
CA LEU A 94 47.18 18.52 -9.84
C LEU A 94 46.52 17.23 -9.35
N PHE A 95 46.03 17.23 -8.11
CA PHE A 95 45.33 16.08 -7.52
C PHE A 95 44.00 15.81 -8.22
N THR A 96 43.18 16.84 -8.44
CA THR A 96 41.91 16.77 -9.17
C THR A 96 42.12 16.16 -10.55
N GLN A 97 43.11 16.64 -11.29
CA GLN A 97 43.45 16.09 -12.59
C GLN A 97 43.87 14.61 -12.48
N TYR A 98 44.81 14.29 -11.58
CA TYR A 98 45.26 12.92 -11.40
C TYR A 98 44.11 11.97 -11.01
N PHE A 99 43.23 12.42 -10.13
CA PHE A 99 42.10 11.64 -9.63
C PHE A 99 41.11 11.30 -10.75
N LEU A 100 40.75 12.28 -11.58
CA LEU A 100 39.88 12.07 -12.74
C LEU A 100 40.55 11.20 -13.81
N ASP A 101 41.84 11.41 -14.07
CA ASP A 101 42.57 10.72 -15.14
C ASP A 101 42.98 9.28 -14.78
N HIS A 102 43.18 8.95 -13.49
CA HIS A 102 43.79 7.68 -13.09
C HIS A 102 43.00 6.86 -12.07
N ILE A 103 42.22 7.50 -11.18
CA ILE A 103 41.49 6.79 -10.12
C ILE A 103 40.09 6.45 -10.58
N ILE A 104 39.42 7.43 -11.20
CA ILE A 104 38.03 7.32 -11.65
C ILE A 104 37.93 6.99 -13.15
N HIS A 105 39.06 6.97 -13.85
CA HIS A 105 39.10 6.60 -15.24
C HIS A 105 38.68 5.14 -15.45
N LEU A 106 37.67 4.96 -16.30
CA LEU A 106 37.21 3.65 -16.75
C LEU A 106 37.95 3.29 -18.04
N PRO A 107 38.51 2.08 -18.15
CA PRO A 107 39.14 1.65 -19.40
C PRO A 107 38.10 1.56 -20.50
N GLU A 108 38.36 2.23 -21.64
CA GLU A 108 37.46 2.34 -22.81
C GLU A 108 37.00 1.01 -23.41
N ASN A 109 37.64 -0.11 -23.03
CA ASN A 109 37.49 -1.40 -23.68
C ASN A 109 36.87 -2.50 -22.79
N LYS A 110 36.23 -2.12 -21.67
CA LYS A 110 35.45 -3.07 -20.86
C LYS A 110 33.99 -2.66 -20.83
N ALA A 111 33.13 -3.55 -21.32
CA ALA A 111 31.70 -3.47 -21.08
C ALA A 111 31.46 -3.67 -19.57
N ILE A 112 31.30 -2.57 -18.84
CA ILE A 112 30.99 -2.58 -17.42
C ILE A 112 29.47 -2.56 -17.30
N THR A 113 28.92 -3.67 -16.85
CA THR A 113 27.49 -3.77 -16.54
C THR A 113 27.31 -3.55 -15.05
N LEU A 114 26.60 -2.48 -14.68
CA LEU A 114 26.29 -2.19 -13.28
C LEU A 114 25.29 -3.24 -12.75
N GLU A 115 25.29 -3.45 -11.44
CA GLU A 115 24.50 -4.53 -10.84
C GLU A 115 23.00 -4.36 -11.04
N HIS A 116 22.50 -3.12 -11.03
CA HIS A 116 21.09 -2.82 -11.29
C HIS A 116 20.67 -3.01 -12.74
N TYR A 117 21.61 -3.14 -13.69
CA TYR A 117 21.28 -3.53 -15.07
C TYR A 117 21.17 -5.06 -15.24
N LYS A 118 21.51 -5.86 -14.22
CA LYS A 118 21.37 -7.33 -14.29
C LYS A 118 19.89 -7.70 -14.27
N GLY A 119 19.38 -8.19 -15.39
CA GLY A 119 17.99 -8.61 -15.54
C GLY A 119 17.05 -7.52 -16.07
N LEU A 120 17.56 -6.32 -16.37
CA LEU A 120 16.82 -5.37 -17.20
C LEU A 120 17.04 -5.73 -18.67
N ASP A 121 15.93 -6.00 -19.35
CA ASP A 121 15.93 -6.02 -20.81
C ASP A 121 15.68 -4.59 -21.31
N LEU A 122 16.75 -3.90 -21.68
CA LEU A 122 16.66 -2.56 -22.26
C LEU A 122 16.29 -2.59 -23.76
N THR A 123 16.05 -3.78 -24.33
CA THR A 123 15.63 -3.96 -25.73
C THR A 123 14.11 -4.03 -25.92
N ILE A 124 13.35 -3.85 -24.83
CA ILE A 124 11.89 -3.83 -24.87
C ILE A 124 11.43 -2.65 -25.74
N SER A 125 10.82 -2.99 -26.88
CA SER A 125 10.17 -2.02 -27.79
C SER A 125 9.00 -1.32 -27.09
N ASP A 126 8.69 -0.09 -27.48
CA ASP A 126 7.49 0.64 -27.03
C ASP A 126 6.21 -0.20 -27.22
N SER A 127 6.17 -1.00 -28.29
CA SER A 127 5.05 -1.93 -28.54
C SER A 127 4.93 -3.04 -27.48
N HIS A 128 6.05 -3.50 -26.90
CA HIS A 128 6.01 -4.46 -25.79
C HIS A 128 5.59 -3.80 -24.49
N LEU A 129 5.96 -2.54 -24.25
CA LEU A 129 5.47 -1.78 -23.10
C LEU A 129 3.96 -1.58 -23.16
N GLU A 130 3.40 -1.25 -24.34
CA GLU A 130 1.96 -1.13 -24.53
C GLU A 130 1.23 -2.47 -24.31
N LEU A 131 1.80 -3.59 -24.75
CA LEU A 131 1.25 -4.92 -24.47
C LEU A 131 1.30 -5.26 -22.98
N LEU A 132 2.39 -4.93 -22.30
CA LEU A 132 2.54 -5.15 -20.86
C LEU A 132 1.52 -4.32 -20.06
N ASP A 133 1.30 -3.08 -20.45
CA ASP A 133 0.26 -2.22 -19.84
C ASP A 133 -1.13 -2.81 -20.05
N GLN A 134 -1.43 -3.35 -21.24
CA GLN A 134 -2.69 -4.04 -21.50
C GLN A 134 -2.83 -5.30 -20.65
N GLU A 135 -1.78 -6.12 -20.53
CA GLU A 135 -1.78 -7.30 -19.65
C GLU A 135 -1.97 -6.92 -18.18
N LEU A 136 -1.35 -5.83 -17.73
CA LEU A 136 -1.48 -5.34 -16.37
C LEU A 136 -2.90 -4.84 -16.08
N GLU A 137 -3.53 -4.13 -17.02
CA GLU A 137 -4.94 -3.72 -16.91
C GLU A 137 -5.89 -4.93 -16.95
N LEU A 138 -5.61 -5.95 -17.76
CA LEU A 138 -6.39 -7.20 -17.74
C LEU A 138 -6.27 -7.91 -16.39
N ALA A 139 -5.06 -8.06 -15.86
CA ALA A 139 -4.83 -8.66 -14.55
C ALA A 139 -5.52 -7.86 -13.43
N ARG A 140 -5.44 -6.53 -13.49
CA ARG A 140 -6.14 -5.63 -12.56
C ARG A 140 -7.65 -5.84 -12.58
N ASN A 141 -8.25 -5.88 -13.78
CA ASN A 141 -9.68 -6.11 -13.95
C ASN A 141 -10.10 -7.50 -13.45
N GLN A 142 -9.27 -8.52 -13.67
CA GLN A 142 -9.49 -9.85 -13.11
C GLN A 142 -9.51 -9.81 -11.58
N VAL A 143 -8.51 -9.19 -10.95
CA VAL A 143 -8.45 -9.06 -9.49
C VAL A 143 -9.67 -8.30 -8.94
N LEU A 144 -10.07 -7.21 -9.59
CA LEU A 144 -11.26 -6.45 -9.19
C LEU A 144 -12.54 -7.29 -9.30
N SER A 145 -12.73 -8.02 -10.40
CA SER A 145 -13.89 -8.88 -10.59
C SER A 145 -13.94 -10.02 -9.56
N GLN A 146 -12.79 -10.64 -9.26
CA GLN A 146 -12.67 -11.66 -8.23
C GLN A 146 -13.00 -11.11 -6.84
N LYS A 147 -12.50 -9.91 -6.51
CA LYS A 147 -12.80 -9.25 -5.24
C LYS A 147 -14.28 -8.89 -5.11
N ALA A 148 -14.91 -8.39 -6.18
CA ALA A 148 -16.34 -8.10 -6.20
C ALA A 148 -17.19 -9.37 -6.07
N PHE A 149 -16.78 -10.46 -6.73
CA PHE A 149 -17.42 -11.76 -6.60
C PHE A 149 -17.29 -12.32 -5.18
N GLN A 150 -16.10 -12.25 -4.59
CA GLN A 150 -15.86 -12.64 -3.21
C GLN A 150 -16.76 -11.87 -2.23
N HIS A 151 -16.91 -10.56 -2.42
CA HIS A 151 -17.80 -9.74 -1.61
C HIS A 151 -19.26 -10.21 -1.71
N LYS A 152 -19.77 -10.48 -2.92
CA LYS A 152 -21.12 -11.03 -3.11
C LYS A 152 -21.28 -12.40 -2.46
N LEU A 153 -20.27 -13.26 -2.57
CA LEU A 153 -20.30 -14.59 -1.97
C LEU A 153 -20.37 -14.53 -0.43
N LEU A 154 -19.64 -13.58 0.18
CA LEU A 154 -19.73 -13.34 1.62
C LEU A 154 -21.11 -12.83 2.03
N GLN A 155 -21.70 -11.90 1.27
CA GLN A 155 -23.06 -11.41 1.55
C GLN A 155 -24.10 -12.53 1.48
N GLU A 156 -24.03 -13.39 0.45
CA GLU A 156 -24.94 -14.53 0.33
C GLU A 156 -24.70 -15.57 1.42
N LYS A 157 -23.44 -15.78 1.81
CA LYS A 157 -23.12 -16.63 2.97
C LYS A 157 -23.79 -16.10 4.24
N ASP A 158 -23.61 -14.82 4.56
CA ASP A 158 -24.18 -14.20 5.75
C ASP A 158 -25.73 -14.28 5.73
N ARG A 159 -26.33 -14.04 4.57
CA ARG A 159 -27.78 -14.18 4.36
C ARG A 159 -28.26 -15.62 4.59
N LEU A 160 -27.54 -16.60 4.06
CA LEU A 160 -27.86 -18.01 4.26
C LEU A 160 -27.70 -18.42 5.73
N GLU A 161 -26.68 -17.93 6.42
CA GLU A 161 -26.52 -18.17 7.87
C GLU A 161 -27.68 -17.57 8.67
N GLN A 162 -28.15 -16.37 8.32
CA GLN A 162 -29.34 -15.77 8.93
C GLN A 162 -30.59 -16.62 8.70
N LEU A 163 -30.86 -17.04 7.46
CA LEU A 163 -31.99 -17.91 7.14
C LEU A 163 -31.90 -19.26 7.86
N LEU A 164 -30.70 -19.83 7.96
CA LEU A 164 -30.48 -21.08 8.67
C LEU A 164 -30.77 -20.92 10.16
N ASN A 165 -30.34 -19.82 10.78
CA ASN A 165 -30.67 -19.49 12.16
C ASN A 165 -32.18 -19.28 12.36
N GLU A 166 -32.87 -18.61 11.44
CA GLU A 166 -34.34 -18.45 11.49
C GLU A 166 -35.06 -19.80 11.38
N ILE A 167 -34.61 -20.67 10.47
CA ILE A 167 -35.16 -22.02 10.32
C ILE A 167 -34.87 -22.85 11.58
N GLN A 168 -33.68 -22.74 12.17
CA GLN A 168 -33.36 -23.41 13.44
C GLN A 168 -34.23 -22.88 14.58
N LEU A 169 -34.41 -21.57 14.72
CA LEU A 169 -35.30 -20.97 15.71
C LEU A 169 -36.74 -21.43 15.51
N HIS A 170 -37.22 -21.49 14.26
CA HIS A 170 -38.55 -22.01 13.96
C HIS A 170 -38.66 -23.51 14.23
N LYS A 171 -37.62 -24.30 13.93
CA LYS A 171 -37.58 -25.72 14.27
C LYS A 171 -37.56 -25.94 15.78
N ASP A 172 -36.81 -25.13 16.52
CA ASP A 172 -36.73 -25.18 17.97
C ASP A 172 -38.04 -24.70 18.62
N ALA A 173 -38.68 -23.68 18.07
CA ALA A 173 -40.03 -23.25 18.48
C ALA A 173 -41.11 -24.28 18.10
N LEU A 174 -40.90 -25.02 17.01
CA LEU A 174 -41.69 -26.17 16.58
C LEU A 174 -41.13 -27.48 17.15
N GLN A 175 -40.43 -27.47 18.30
CA GLN A 175 -40.22 -28.66 19.14
C GLN A 175 -41.58 -29.18 19.64
N LEU A 176 -42.38 -29.66 18.68
CA LEU A 176 -43.58 -30.47 18.82
C LEU A 176 -43.23 -31.79 19.53
N ASP A 177 -41.96 -32.21 19.49
CA ASP A 177 -41.42 -33.34 20.23
C ASP A 177 -41.44 -33.13 21.76
N ASP A 178 -41.44 -31.88 22.25
CA ASP A 178 -41.50 -31.57 23.69
C ASP A 178 -42.92 -31.29 24.19
N ILE A 179 -43.82 -30.81 23.31
CA ILE A 179 -45.25 -30.61 23.64
C ILE A 179 -45.95 -31.96 23.89
N GLU A 180 -45.53 -33.04 23.22
CA GLU A 180 -46.02 -34.41 23.47
C GLU A 180 -45.64 -34.96 24.85
N LYS A 181 -44.60 -34.43 25.50
CA LYS A 181 -44.13 -34.93 26.81
C LYS A 181 -44.60 -34.11 28.01
N GLU A 182 -44.92 -32.83 27.82
CA GLU A 182 -45.24 -31.93 28.93
C GLU A 182 -46.75 -31.64 29.09
N SER A 183 -47.57 -32.00 28.09
CA SER A 183 -49.03 -31.96 28.22
C SER A 183 -49.60 -33.37 28.08
N ASP A 184 -50.21 -33.89 29.14
CA ASP A 184 -50.90 -35.20 29.21
C ASP A 184 -52.22 -35.16 28.41
N ILE A 185 -52.15 -34.71 27.15
CA ILE A 185 -53.26 -34.60 26.21
C ILE A 185 -52.91 -35.50 25.04
N GLN A 186 -53.54 -36.68 25.00
CA GLN A 186 -53.51 -37.53 23.81
C GLN A 186 -54.13 -36.75 22.64
N LEU A 187 -53.33 -36.47 21.61
CA LEU A 187 -53.82 -35.95 20.34
C LEU A 187 -54.76 -36.98 19.70
N ASN A 188 -56.05 -36.87 20.00
CA ASN A 188 -57.07 -37.59 19.26
C ASN A 188 -57.30 -36.85 17.92
N PRO A 189 -57.37 -37.58 16.79
CA PRO A 189 -57.55 -36.98 15.46
C PRO A 189 -58.82 -36.12 15.35
N ASP A 190 -59.85 -36.40 16.16
CA ASP A 190 -61.09 -35.62 16.22
C ASP A 190 -60.88 -34.20 16.80
N THR A 191 -59.91 -34.01 17.72
CA THR A 191 -59.62 -32.71 18.33
C THR A 191 -58.82 -31.82 17.37
N LEU A 192 -57.93 -32.41 16.57
CA LEU A 192 -57.24 -31.74 15.47
C LEU A 192 -58.22 -31.32 14.38
N GLN A 193 -59.18 -32.19 14.03
CA GLN A 193 -60.20 -31.86 13.03
C GLN A 193 -61.11 -30.73 13.49
N GLN A 194 -61.50 -30.70 14.78
CA GLN A 194 -62.23 -29.57 15.36
C GLN A 194 -61.42 -28.28 15.42
N ALA A 195 -60.12 -28.36 15.74
CA ALA A 195 -59.25 -27.18 15.76
C ALA A 195 -59.08 -26.61 14.34
N MET A 196 -58.92 -27.47 13.34
CA MET A 196 -58.84 -27.10 11.92
C MET A 196 -60.14 -26.45 11.41
N GLU A 197 -61.29 -27.04 11.70
CA GLU A 197 -62.60 -26.44 11.35
C GLU A 197 -62.80 -25.08 12.03
N ASN A 198 -62.34 -24.93 13.27
CA ASN A 198 -62.45 -23.66 13.98
C ASN A 198 -61.49 -22.61 13.44
N THR A 199 -60.27 -22.99 13.04
CA THR A 199 -59.35 -22.05 12.37
C THR A 199 -59.85 -21.64 11.01
N GLU A 200 -60.50 -22.54 10.25
CA GLU A 200 -61.08 -22.22 8.95
C GLU A 200 -62.26 -21.25 9.10
N LYS A 201 -63.14 -21.46 10.10
CA LYS A 201 -64.21 -20.52 10.46
C LYS A 201 -63.67 -19.17 10.96
N VAL A 202 -62.56 -19.17 11.70
CA VAL A 202 -61.90 -17.93 12.13
C VAL A 202 -61.30 -17.20 10.92
N GLU A 203 -60.71 -17.92 9.97
CA GLU A 203 -60.16 -17.32 8.75
C GLU A 203 -61.25 -16.73 7.86
N GLU A 204 -62.41 -17.40 7.77
CA GLU A 204 -63.57 -16.93 7.01
C GLU A 204 -64.23 -15.71 7.68
N THR A 205 -64.30 -15.68 9.01
CA THR A 205 -64.77 -14.51 9.76
C THR A 205 -63.78 -13.34 9.70
N VAL A 206 -62.47 -13.60 9.70
CA VAL A 206 -61.44 -12.56 9.51
C VAL A 206 -61.49 -11.99 8.09
N ARG A 207 -61.62 -12.82 7.05
CA ARG A 207 -61.75 -12.34 5.66
C ARG A 207 -63.05 -11.56 5.44
N SER A 208 -64.16 -11.98 6.04
CA SER A 208 -65.42 -11.24 5.95
C SER A 208 -65.34 -9.90 6.71
N LEU A 209 -64.67 -9.84 7.85
CA LEU A 209 -64.37 -8.58 8.57
C LEU A 209 -63.41 -7.67 7.79
N GLU A 210 -62.38 -8.22 7.14
CA GLU A 210 -61.46 -7.46 6.28
C GLU A 210 -62.16 -6.87 5.06
N SER A 211 -63.15 -7.58 4.48
CA SER A 211 -63.94 -7.10 3.34
C SER A 211 -64.94 -6.01 3.69
N GLN A 212 -65.36 -5.92 4.97
CA GLN A 212 -66.32 -4.92 5.46
C GLN A 212 -65.66 -3.66 6.04
N LEU A 213 -64.33 -3.61 6.11
CA LEU A 213 -63.59 -2.45 6.61
C LEU A 213 -63.35 -1.42 5.50
N PRO A 214 -63.87 -0.18 5.60
CA PRO A 214 -63.56 0.87 4.63
C PRO A 214 -62.06 1.20 4.65
N LEU A 215 -61.48 1.35 3.45
CA LEU A 215 -60.06 1.55 3.09
C LEU A 215 -59.26 2.65 3.85
N ARG A 216 -59.85 3.36 4.81
CA ARG A 216 -59.20 4.46 5.56
C ARG A 216 -58.55 4.07 6.88
N LEU A 217 -58.48 2.78 7.22
CA LEU A 217 -57.88 2.32 8.50
C LEU A 217 -56.63 1.45 8.35
N ARG A 218 -56.09 1.28 7.14
CA ARG A 218 -54.83 0.54 6.94
C ARG A 218 -53.60 1.26 7.54
N ASP A 219 -53.66 2.57 7.76
CA ASP A 219 -52.53 3.37 8.26
C ASP A 219 -52.49 3.61 9.78
N HIS A 220 -53.50 3.18 10.57
CA HIS A 220 -53.51 3.39 12.03
C HIS A 220 -53.27 2.10 12.84
N LYS A 221 -52.54 1.11 12.29
CA LYS A 221 -52.18 -0.10 13.04
C LYS A 221 -51.33 0.21 14.29
N ASP A 222 -50.51 1.27 14.26
CA ASP A 222 -49.63 1.60 15.41
C ASP A 222 -50.38 2.18 16.61
N ASP A 223 -51.34 3.09 16.40
CA ASP A 223 -51.97 3.81 17.52
C ASP A 223 -52.89 2.92 18.39
N ARG A 224 -53.50 1.90 17.79
CA ARG A 224 -54.39 0.98 18.54
C ARG A 224 -53.61 -0.04 19.35
N TYR A 225 -52.49 -0.54 18.84
CA TYR A 225 -51.59 -1.39 19.62
C TYR A 225 -50.99 -0.61 20.79
N ALA A 226 -50.61 0.65 20.58
CA ALA A 226 -50.15 1.54 21.63
C ALA A 226 -51.23 1.76 22.71
N TYR A 227 -52.47 2.09 22.32
CA TYR A 227 -53.59 2.29 23.26
C TYR A 227 -53.97 1.01 24.01
N LEU A 228 -54.03 -0.15 23.33
CA LEU A 228 -54.33 -1.43 23.98
C LEU A 228 -53.22 -1.84 24.95
N SER A 229 -51.95 -1.63 24.60
CA SER A 229 -50.83 -1.90 25.50
C SER A 229 -50.87 -1.00 26.74
N GLU A 230 -51.24 0.28 26.58
CA GLU A 230 -51.38 1.23 27.68
C GLU A 230 -52.55 0.89 28.60
N VAL A 231 -53.71 0.53 28.05
CA VAL A 231 -54.90 0.15 28.83
C VAL A 231 -54.66 -1.15 29.62
N VAL A 232 -54.00 -2.13 29.01
CA VAL A 232 -53.62 -3.39 29.67
C VAL A 232 -52.61 -3.14 30.79
N GLN A 233 -51.60 -2.28 30.58
CA GLN A 233 -50.67 -1.88 31.64
C GLN A 233 -51.37 -1.14 32.79
N ARG A 234 -52.31 -0.23 32.50
CA ARG A 234 -53.09 0.48 33.53
C ARG A 234 -53.95 -0.46 34.36
N GLN A 235 -54.58 -1.46 33.74
CA GLN A 235 -55.36 -2.47 34.48
C GLN A 235 -54.47 -3.38 35.33
N TYR A 236 -53.32 -3.82 34.79
CA TYR A 236 -52.36 -4.64 35.53
C TYR A 236 -51.82 -3.91 36.78
N LEU A 237 -51.52 -2.61 36.67
CA LEU A 237 -51.08 -1.80 37.81
C LEU A 237 -52.19 -1.55 38.83
N LYS A 238 -53.46 -1.49 38.40
CA LYS A 238 -54.61 -1.31 39.30
C LYS A 238 -54.90 -2.57 40.11
N ASN A 239 -54.74 -3.75 39.51
CA ASN A 239 -54.91 -5.04 40.19
C ASN A 239 -53.75 -5.41 41.13
N LYS A 240 -52.61 -4.71 41.05
CA LYS A 240 -51.46 -4.92 41.95
C LYS A 240 -51.46 -4.00 43.19
N LYS A 241 -52.40 -3.05 43.27
CA LYS A 241 -52.56 -2.09 44.39
C LYS A 241 -53.87 -2.26 45.17
N SER A 242 -54.66 -3.30 44.86
CA SER A 242 -55.80 -3.76 45.67
C SER A 242 -55.48 -5.12 46.27
#